data_AF-A0A0R2XE79-F1
#
_entry.id   AF-A0A0R2XE79-F1
#
_cell.length_a   1.000
_cell.length_b   1.000
_cell.length_c   1.000
_cell.angle_alpha   90.00
_cell.angle_beta   90.00
_cell.angle_gamma   90.00
#
_symmetry.space_group_name_H-M   'P 1'
#
loop_
_entity.id
_entity.type
_entity.pdbx_description
1 polymer ?
#
loop_
_entity_poly.entity_id
_entity_poly.type
_entity_poly.pdbx_seq_one_letter_code
_entity_poly.pdbx_strand_id
1 'polypeptide(L)'
;MQIWATGFGLSGVNAEPGADPDGDGLNNAGEFAFGTSPVDASSRPVTQSSVTGGIKITYLQRSGVEYAVKSATDLAVGFTGSVTPSKSVSQPAGLPSGYEQYEATLTIGTKGFLKVEATVP
;
A
#
# COMPACT_ATOMS: atom_id res chain seq x y z
N MET A 1 -2.93 16.43 -4.03
CA MET A 1 -1.59 15.82 -3.84
C MET A 1 -0.47 16.84 -3.69
N GLN A 2 -0.44 17.95 -4.42
CA GLN A 2 0.64 18.93 -4.27
C GLN A 2 0.80 19.49 -2.84
N ILE A 3 -0.31 19.77 -2.13
CA ILE A 3 -0.28 20.17 -0.71
C ILE A 3 0.33 19.07 0.19
N TRP A 4 0.07 17.79 -0.11
CA TRP A 4 0.64 16.67 0.62
C TRP A 4 2.16 16.59 0.40
N ALA A 5 2.61 16.64 -0.86
CA ALA A 5 4.04 16.60 -1.20
C ALA A 5 4.81 17.79 -0.61
N THR A 6 4.22 19.00 -0.63
CA THR A 6 4.83 20.16 0.04
C THR A 6 4.91 20.01 1.56
N GLY A 7 4.03 19.22 2.17
CA GLY A 7 4.09 18.86 3.59
C GLY A 7 5.34 18.05 3.95
N PHE A 8 5.91 17.32 2.98
CA PHE A 8 7.20 16.64 3.09
C PHE A 8 8.38 17.51 2.63
N GLY A 9 8.16 18.80 2.33
CA GLY A 9 9.19 19.72 1.88
C GLY A 9 9.56 19.58 0.39
N LEU A 10 8.80 18.80 -0.38
CA LEU A 10 9.03 18.65 -1.82
C LEU A 10 8.53 19.86 -2.60
N SER A 11 9.21 20.18 -3.69
CA SER A 11 8.85 21.28 -4.59
C SER A 11 9.26 21.00 -6.04
N GLY A 12 8.69 21.75 -6.98
CA GLY A 12 8.96 21.59 -8.41
C GLY A 12 8.65 20.18 -8.90
N VAL A 13 9.52 19.65 -9.77
CA VAL A 13 9.35 18.32 -10.37
C VAL A 13 9.32 17.19 -9.35
N ASN A 14 9.94 17.36 -8.18
CA ASN A 14 9.94 16.35 -7.12
C ASN A 14 8.59 16.29 -6.38
N ALA A 15 7.73 17.31 -6.48
CA ALA A 15 6.40 17.31 -5.88
C ALA A 15 5.31 16.76 -6.82
N GLU A 16 5.68 16.37 -8.05
CA GLU A 16 4.74 15.88 -9.03
C GLU A 16 4.21 14.48 -8.66
N PRO A 17 2.94 14.16 -8.95
CA PRO A 17 2.34 12.84 -8.67
C PRO A 17 3.16 11.62 -9.10
N GLY A 18 3.83 11.74 -10.25
CA GLY A 18 4.61 10.65 -10.85
C GLY A 18 6.09 10.64 -10.47
N ALA A 19 6.55 11.58 -9.65
CA ALA A 19 7.94 11.63 -9.21
C ALA A 19 8.20 10.62 -8.08
N ASP A 20 9.44 10.13 -8.02
CA ASP A 20 9.98 9.25 -6.99
C ASP A 20 11.29 9.91 -6.49
N PRO A 21 11.20 10.86 -5.54
CA PRO A 21 12.35 11.69 -5.14
C PRO A 21 13.37 10.94 -4.28
N ASP A 22 12.95 9.90 -3.55
CA ASP A 22 13.81 9.13 -2.67
C ASP A 22 14.33 7.83 -3.30
N GLY A 23 13.78 7.43 -4.45
CA GLY A 23 14.31 6.39 -5.32
C GLY A 23 13.99 4.98 -4.86
N ASP A 24 12.89 4.78 -4.11
CA ASP A 24 12.48 3.47 -3.61
C ASP A 24 11.58 2.68 -4.57
N GLY A 25 11.23 3.30 -5.70
CA GLY A 25 10.40 2.74 -6.76
C GLY A 25 8.91 3.02 -6.57
N LEU A 26 8.50 3.70 -5.51
CA LEU A 26 7.12 4.16 -5.29
C LEU A 26 7.04 5.67 -5.58
N ASN A 27 6.15 6.07 -6.48
CA ASN A 27 5.96 7.49 -6.77
C ASN A 27 5.07 8.17 -5.72
N ASN A 28 5.12 9.50 -5.67
CA ASN A 28 4.33 10.35 -4.78
C ASN A 28 2.83 9.98 -4.71
N ALA A 29 2.21 9.56 -5.82
CA ALA A 29 0.81 9.14 -5.83
C ALA A 29 0.58 7.81 -5.09
N GLY A 30 1.47 6.83 -5.30
CA GLY A 30 1.46 5.57 -4.56
C GLY A 30 1.74 5.80 -3.07
N GLU A 31 2.68 6.67 -2.76
CA GLU A 31 3.00 7.02 -1.39
C GLU A 31 1.88 7.75 -0.68
N PHE A 32 1.22 8.67 -1.37
CA PHE A 32 0.00 9.30 -0.91
C PHE A 32 -1.11 8.29 -0.66
N ALA A 33 -1.26 7.26 -1.48
CA ALA A 33 -2.27 6.23 -1.24
C ALA A 33 -1.95 5.37 -0.01
N PHE A 34 -0.70 4.91 0.12
CA PHE A 34 -0.30 3.96 1.17
C PHE A 34 0.26 4.60 2.44
N GLY A 35 0.34 5.93 2.49
CA GLY A 35 0.79 6.66 3.68
C GLY A 35 2.28 6.48 3.97
N THR A 36 3.10 6.26 2.93
CA THR A 36 4.56 6.24 3.03
C THR A 36 5.12 7.66 2.94
N SER A 37 6.44 7.79 2.83
CA SER A 37 7.15 9.06 2.95
C SER A 37 8.05 9.28 1.74
N PRO A 38 7.81 10.31 0.91
CA PRO A 38 8.51 10.55 -0.37
C PRO A 38 9.92 11.12 -0.27
N VAL A 39 10.48 10.98 0.93
CA VAL A 39 11.80 11.45 1.33
C VAL A 39 12.49 10.40 2.21
N ASP A 40 11.91 9.20 2.32
CA ASP A 40 12.43 8.10 3.12
C ASP A 40 12.24 6.78 2.36
N ALA A 41 13.29 6.42 1.62
CA ALA A 41 13.34 5.21 0.82
C ALA A 41 13.27 3.90 1.63
N SER A 42 13.22 3.96 2.96
CA SER A 42 12.98 2.81 3.84
C SER A 42 11.50 2.59 4.18
N SER A 43 10.64 3.57 3.90
CA SER A 43 9.20 3.49 4.14
C SER A 43 8.56 2.43 3.25
N ARG A 44 7.69 1.59 3.80
CA ARG A 44 7.11 0.45 3.05
C ARG A 44 5.59 0.51 3.03
N PRO A 45 4.95 0.36 1.86
CA PRO A 45 3.49 0.44 1.74
C PRO A 45 2.79 -0.78 2.33
N VAL A 46 3.50 -1.91 2.46
CA VAL A 46 2.94 -3.18 2.91
C VAL A 46 3.92 -3.88 3.84
N THR A 47 3.41 -4.44 4.93
CA THR A 47 4.12 -5.42 5.76
C THR A 47 3.49 -6.80 5.59
N GLN A 48 4.32 -7.83 5.49
CA GLN A 48 3.89 -9.22 5.33
C GLN A 48 4.21 -10.07 6.55
N SER A 49 3.36 -11.05 6.82
CA SER A 49 3.56 -12.05 7.87
C SER A 49 3.02 -13.40 7.43
N SER A 50 3.69 -14.47 7.86
CA SER A 50 3.21 -15.84 7.65
C SER A 50 2.08 -16.15 8.64
N VAL A 51 1.04 -16.81 8.17
CA VAL A 51 -0.04 -17.35 9.01
C VAL A 51 -0.21 -18.84 8.70
N THR A 52 -0.91 -19.57 9.56
CA THR A 52 -1.18 -21.00 9.33
C THR A 52 -1.87 -21.19 7.97
N GLY A 53 -1.20 -21.87 7.04
CA GLY A 53 -1.73 -22.18 5.72
C GLY A 53 -1.72 -21.02 4.71
N GLY A 54 -1.02 -19.92 5.00
CA GLY A 54 -1.10 -18.73 4.16
C GLY A 54 -0.17 -17.56 4.48
N ILE A 55 -0.48 -16.42 3.88
CA ILE A 55 0.18 -15.13 4.09
C ILE A 55 -0.85 -14.07 4.45
N LYS A 56 -0.47 -13.18 5.37
CA LYS A 56 -1.22 -11.99 5.72
C LYS A 56 -0.40 -10.76 5.38
N ILE A 57 -1.02 -9.78 4.74
CA ILE A 57 -0.46 -8.44 4.57
C ILE A 57 -1.24 -7.44 5.41
N THR A 58 -0.55 -6.40 5.88
CA THR A 58 -1.16 -5.19 6.45
C THR A 58 -0.61 -3.97 5.73
N TYR A 59 -1.47 -2.98 5.50
CA TYR A 59 -1.16 -1.77 4.71
C TYR A 59 -2.14 -0.66 5.12
N LEU A 60 -1.81 0.60 4.81
CA LEU A 60 -2.73 1.71 5.03
C LEU A 60 -3.60 1.96 3.80
N GLN A 61 -4.87 2.29 4.03
CA GLN A 61 -5.76 2.85 3.04
C GLN A 61 -6.07 4.29 3.39
N ARG A 62 -5.97 5.16 2.40
CA ARG A 62 -6.41 6.56 2.49
C ARG A 62 -7.88 6.72 2.11
N SER A 63 -8.63 7.49 2.89
CA SER A 63 -9.99 7.93 2.55
C SER A 63 -10.03 8.66 1.20
N GLY A 64 -10.99 8.29 0.36
CA GLY A 64 -11.17 8.83 -1.00
C GLY A 64 -10.28 8.18 -2.07
N VAL A 65 -9.48 7.17 -1.72
CA VAL A 65 -8.75 6.33 -2.67
C VAL A 65 -9.41 4.95 -2.71
N GLU A 66 -9.57 4.37 -3.90
CA GLU A 66 -10.15 3.04 -4.07
C GLU A 66 -9.06 1.96 -4.01
N TYR A 67 -9.34 0.84 -3.34
CA TYR A 67 -8.38 -0.26 -3.18
C TYR A 67 -8.93 -1.60 -3.62
N ALA A 68 -8.07 -2.42 -4.22
CA ALA A 68 -8.37 -3.82 -4.51
C ALA A 68 -7.20 -4.71 -4.09
N VAL A 69 -7.48 -5.80 -3.37
CA VAL A 69 -6.46 -6.83 -3.09
C VAL A 69 -6.66 -7.99 -4.05
N LYS A 70 -5.62 -8.29 -4.81
CA LYS A 70 -5.56 -9.38 -5.77
C LYS A 70 -4.66 -10.50 -5.26
N SER A 71 -4.92 -11.71 -5.71
CA SER A 71 -4.10 -12.88 -5.41
C SER A 71 -3.68 -13.63 -6.66
N ALA A 72 -2.54 -14.31 -6.56
CA ALA A 72 -2.04 -15.22 -7.59
C ALA A 72 -1.49 -16.49 -6.92
N THR A 73 -1.67 -17.65 -7.55
CA THR A 73 -0.97 -18.88 -7.15
C THR A 73 0.43 -18.96 -7.77
N ASP A 74 0.62 -18.28 -8.90
CA ASP A 74 1.85 -18.21 -9.66
C ASP A 74 1.97 -16.83 -10.33
N LEU A 75 3.14 -16.19 -10.24
CA LEU A 75 3.39 -14.89 -10.89
C LEU A 75 3.30 -14.98 -12.42
N ALA A 76 3.59 -16.13 -13.02
CA ALA A 76 3.50 -16.34 -14.46
C ALA A 76 2.05 -16.36 -14.96
N VAL A 77 1.10 -16.79 -14.12
CA VAL A 77 -0.34 -16.79 -14.42
C VAL A 77 -0.96 -15.42 -14.13
N GLY A 78 -0.36 -14.66 -13.22
CA GLY A 78 -0.79 -13.32 -12.84
C GLY A 78 -1.90 -13.30 -11.77
N PHE A 79 -2.30 -12.08 -11.41
CA PHE A 79 -3.20 -11.79 -10.30
C PHE A 79 -4.67 -11.87 -10.69
N THR A 80 -5.17 -13.09 -10.92
CA THR A 80 -6.56 -13.36 -11.32
C THR A 80 -7.52 -13.55 -10.14
N GLY A 81 -7.00 -13.87 -8.96
CA GLY A 81 -7.78 -13.99 -7.73
C GLY A 81 -8.03 -12.64 -7.07
N SER A 82 -8.99 -12.61 -6.16
CA SER A 82 -9.28 -11.44 -5.31
C SER A 82 -9.39 -11.87 -3.85
N VAL A 83 -8.98 -10.99 -2.95
CA VAL A 83 -9.12 -11.16 -1.50
C VAL A 83 -9.86 -9.95 -0.97
N THR A 84 -10.89 -10.17 -0.15
CA THR A 84 -11.58 -9.07 0.53
C THR A 84 -10.75 -8.64 1.73
N PRO A 85 -10.19 -7.41 1.75
CA PRO A 85 -9.51 -6.91 2.94
C PRO A 85 -10.52 -6.54 4.03
N SER A 86 -10.05 -6.56 5.27
CA SER A 86 -10.80 -6.05 6.43
C SER A 86 -9.97 -5.00 7.15
N LYS A 87 -10.62 -3.97 7.68
CA LYS A 87 -9.98 -3.00 8.55
C LYS A 87 -9.38 -3.70 9.78
N SER A 88 -8.15 -3.34 10.16
CA SER A 88 -7.52 -3.89 11.37
C SER A 88 -8.36 -3.55 12.59
N VAL A 89 -8.60 -4.57 13.44
CA VAL A 89 -9.35 -4.41 14.70
C VAL A 89 -8.70 -3.35 15.60
N SER A 90 -7.36 -3.40 15.69
CA SER A 90 -6.55 -2.42 16.39
C SER A 90 -5.78 -1.58 15.38
N GLN A 91 -6.02 -0.26 15.40
CA GLN A 91 -5.30 0.68 14.56
C GLN A 91 -3.96 1.07 15.23
N PRO A 92 -2.86 1.17 14.46
CA PRO A 92 -1.61 1.76 14.96
C PRO A 92 -1.84 3.17 15.50
N ALA A 93 -1.11 3.55 16.55
CA ALA A 93 -1.10 4.92 17.03
C ALA A 93 -0.34 5.82 16.05
N GLY A 94 -0.73 7.09 15.96
CA GLY A 94 -0.01 8.10 15.17
C GLY A 94 -0.20 7.99 13.66
N LEU A 95 -1.23 7.28 13.18
CA LEU A 95 -1.57 7.29 11.75
C LEU A 95 -1.89 8.73 11.30
N PRO A 96 -1.43 9.15 10.11
CA PRO A 96 -1.80 10.44 9.57
C PRO A 96 -3.32 10.52 9.35
N SER A 97 -3.87 11.75 9.40
CA SER A 97 -5.30 11.96 9.20
C SER A 97 -5.77 11.43 7.85
N GLY A 98 -6.88 10.69 7.87
CA GLY A 98 -7.47 10.07 6.70
C GLY A 98 -6.88 8.72 6.31
N TYR A 99 -5.96 8.14 7.09
CA TYR A 99 -5.47 6.77 6.90
C TYR A 99 -5.99 5.82 7.95
N GLU A 100 -6.28 4.61 7.52
CA GLU A 100 -6.64 3.49 8.37
C GLU A 100 -5.87 2.25 7.90
N GLN A 101 -5.43 1.41 8.82
CA GLN A 101 -4.80 0.14 8.51
C GLN A 101 -5.85 -0.91 8.15
N TYR A 102 -5.57 -1.62 7.08
CA TYR A 102 -6.31 -2.79 6.58
C TYR A 102 -5.40 -4.00 6.53
N GLU A 103 -6.04 -5.17 6.55
CA GLU A 103 -5.39 -6.46 6.50
C GLU A 103 -6.05 -7.32 5.42
N ALA A 104 -5.25 -8.14 4.75
CA ALA A 104 -5.75 -9.16 3.83
C ALA A 104 -4.99 -10.47 4.06
N THR A 105 -5.74 -11.57 4.15
CA THR A 105 -5.19 -12.90 4.40
C THR A 105 -5.54 -13.83 3.24
N LEU A 106 -4.53 -14.48 2.68
CA LEU A 106 -4.68 -15.52 1.66
C LEU A 106 -4.31 -16.87 2.26
N THR A 107 -5.30 -17.76 2.39
CA THR A 107 -5.12 -19.13 2.92
C THR A 107 -5.46 -20.14 1.85
N ILE A 108 -4.46 -20.58 1.08
CA ILE A 108 -4.64 -21.50 -0.06
C ILE A 108 -3.87 -22.82 0.11
N GLY A 109 -3.27 -23.07 1.28
CA GLY A 109 -2.56 -24.31 1.63
C GLY A 109 -1.31 -24.61 0.79
N THR A 110 -0.97 -23.72 -0.13
CA THR A 110 0.14 -23.78 -1.09
C THR A 110 0.78 -22.40 -1.21
N LYS A 111 1.77 -22.24 -2.11
CA LYS A 111 2.41 -20.94 -2.37
C LYS A 111 1.41 -19.99 -3.04
N GLY A 112 1.46 -18.71 -2.67
CA GLY A 112 0.66 -17.67 -3.29
C GLY A 112 1.25 -16.29 -3.07
N PHE A 113 0.72 -15.34 -3.84
CA PHE A 113 1.13 -13.95 -3.87
C PHE A 113 -0.08 -13.06 -3.61
N LEU A 114 0.18 -11.93 -2.96
CA LEU A 114 -0.79 -10.86 -2.76
C LEU A 114 -0.27 -9.58 -3.40
N LYS A 115 -1.18 -8.83 -3.99
CA LYS A 115 -0.94 -7.47 -4.48
C LYS A 115 -2.09 -6.59 -4.01
N VAL A 116 -1.77 -5.42 -3.49
CA VAL A 116 -2.75 -4.36 -3.26
C VAL A 116 -2.59 -3.29 -4.34
N GLU A 117 -3.70 -2.93 -4.97
CA GLU A 117 -3.78 -1.88 -5.98
C GLU A 117 -4.56 -0.71 -5.41
N ALA A 118 -4.06 0.50 -5.60
CA ALA A 118 -4.73 1.75 -5.24
C ALA A 118 -5.06 2.53 -6.51
N THR A 119 -6.27 3.05 -6.60
CA THR A 119 -6.70 3.97 -7.67
C THR A 119 -6.95 5.33 -7.05
N VAL A 120 -6.00 6.24 -7.28
CA VAL A 120 -6.08 7.63 -6.81
C VAL A 120 -6.95 8.42 -7.82
N PRO A 121 -8.03 9.09 -7.39
CA PRO A 121 -8.92 9.85 -8.26
C PRO A 121 -8.32 11.16 -8.80
#